data_AF-A0A133V013-F1
#
_entry.id   AF-A0A133V013-F1
#
_cell.length_a   1.000
_cell.length_b   1.000
_cell.length_c   1.000
_cell.angle_alpha   90.00
_cell.angle_beta   90.00
_cell.angle_gamma   90.00
#
_symmetry.space_group_name_H-M   'P 1'
#
loop_
_entity.id
_entity.type
_entity.pdbx_description
1 polymer ?
#
loop_
_entity_poly.entity_id
_entity_poly.type
_entity_poly.pdbx_seq_one_letter_code
_entity_poly.pdbx_strand_id
1 'polypeptide(L)'
;MRNLEDEDTRASSLFLNHDETKKLRKLMKGVEGSHNPKLEKVVEILQRHFCGRPRGRAMVFAEYRDTVDFLTEKLNEYPNMAVGKFIGQAGSEGMTQKEQKKTLERFERAEFDVLVSTSIGEEGIDVPSTSLVVFYEPVPQPLEEYRGREEPRGTAGRARSRCW
;
A
#
# COMPACT_ATOMS: atom_id res chain seq x y z
N MET A 1 -2.60 3.81 -13.74
CA MET A 1 -3.58 4.72 -14.36
C MET A 1 -4.28 3.97 -15.49
N ARG A 2 -5.44 3.38 -15.22
CA ARG A 2 -6.36 3.01 -16.30
C ARG A 2 -6.80 4.29 -16.98
N ASN A 3 -6.54 4.40 -18.28
CA ASN A 3 -7.06 5.47 -19.10
C ASN A 3 -8.59 5.43 -19.03
N LEU A 4 -9.19 6.46 -18.44
CA LEU A 4 -10.64 6.72 -18.52
C LEU A 4 -11.11 6.96 -19.96
N GLU A 5 -10.18 7.00 -20.91
CA GLU A 5 -10.43 7.10 -22.35
C GLU A 5 -10.79 5.74 -22.98
N ASP A 6 -10.59 4.61 -22.28
CA ASP A 6 -10.80 3.27 -22.83
C ASP A 6 -12.16 2.63 -22.47
N GLU A 7 -13.03 3.31 -21.72
CA GLU A 7 -14.42 2.89 -21.50
C GLU A 7 -15.41 3.95 -22.02
N ASP A 8 -15.81 3.81 -23.30
CA ASP A 8 -16.84 4.58 -24.00
C ASP A 8 -18.25 4.34 -23.43
N THR A 9 -18.46 4.70 -22.17
CA THR A 9 -19.79 4.70 -21.55
C THR A 9 -20.34 6.13 -21.53
N ARG A 10 -21.62 6.31 -21.90
CA ARG A 10 -22.31 7.62 -21.87
C ARG A 10 -22.20 8.35 -20.52
N ALA A 11 -22.08 7.59 -19.43
CA ALA A 11 -21.86 8.12 -18.09
C ALA A 11 -20.46 8.75 -17.93
N SER A 12 -19.41 8.10 -18.46
CA SER A 12 -18.03 8.60 -18.47
C SER A 12 -17.93 9.91 -19.27
N SER A 13 -18.59 9.99 -20.42
CA SER A 13 -18.59 11.21 -21.24
C SER A 13 -19.38 12.36 -20.61
N LEU A 14 -20.50 12.07 -19.92
CA LEU A 14 -21.24 13.08 -19.15
C LEU A 14 -20.41 13.60 -17.96
N PHE A 15 -19.73 12.70 -17.24
CA PHE A 15 -18.88 13.06 -16.12
C PHE A 15 -17.71 13.95 -16.54
N LEU A 16 -16.98 13.58 -17.61
CA LEU A 16 -15.84 14.36 -18.14
C LEU A 16 -16.23 15.73 -18.71
N ASN A 17 -17.51 15.89 -19.10
CA ASN A 17 -18.01 17.14 -19.66
C ASN A 17 -18.52 18.15 -18.62
N HIS A 18 -18.69 17.74 -17.36
CA HIS A 18 -19.11 18.60 -16.27
C HIS A 18 -18.09 19.73 -16.01
N ASP A 19 -18.56 20.95 -15.71
CA ASP A 19 -17.68 22.09 -15.50
C ASP A 19 -16.66 21.86 -14.37
N GLU A 20 -17.07 21.18 -13.30
CA GLU A 20 -16.19 20.83 -12.18
C GLU A 20 -15.09 19.84 -12.57
N THR A 21 -15.36 18.86 -13.43
CA THR A 21 -14.34 17.90 -13.88
C THR A 21 -13.38 18.53 -14.88
N LYS A 22 -13.85 19.47 -15.71
CA LYS A 22 -12.99 20.30 -16.57
C LYS A 22 -12.06 21.21 -15.78
N LYS A 23 -12.57 21.88 -14.73
CA LYS A 23 -11.77 22.69 -13.80
C LYS A 23 -10.74 21.83 -13.08
N LEU A 24 -11.15 20.69 -12.53
CA LEU A 24 -10.26 19.74 -11.87
C LEU A 24 -9.16 19.27 -12.82
N ARG A 25 -9.48 18.91 -14.05
CA ARG A 25 -8.49 18.49 -15.06
C ARG A 25 -7.50 19.61 -15.38
N LYS A 26 -7.96 20.86 -15.45
CA LYS A 26 -7.10 22.03 -15.68
C LYS A 26 -6.15 22.29 -14.50
N LEU A 27 -6.64 22.13 -13.27
CA LEU A 27 -5.83 22.21 -12.06
C LEU A 27 -4.81 21.06 -11.98
N MET A 28 -5.22 19.83 -12.29
CA MET A 28 -4.34 18.66 -12.30
C MET A 28 -3.20 18.79 -13.30
N LYS A 29 -3.47 19.32 -14.50
CA LYS A 29 -2.42 19.64 -15.49
C LYS A 29 -1.45 20.72 -14.99
N GLY A 30 -1.88 21.59 -14.07
CA GLY A 30 -1.02 22.56 -13.41
C GLY A 30 -0.18 21.98 -12.25
N VAL A 31 -0.48 20.75 -11.83
CA VAL A 31 0.26 20.00 -10.78
C VAL A 31 1.21 18.97 -11.41
N GLU A 32 1.32 18.92 -12.75
CA GLU A 32 2.36 18.16 -13.45
C GLU A 32 3.74 18.77 -13.15
N GLY A 33 4.35 18.33 -12.06
CA GLY A 33 5.58 18.90 -11.54
C GLY A 33 6.00 18.31 -10.20
N SER A 34 6.53 17.09 -10.25
CA SER A 34 7.60 16.52 -9.41
C SER A 34 7.46 16.42 -7.88
N HIS A 35 6.54 17.11 -7.22
CA HIS A 35 6.44 17.07 -5.76
C HIS A 35 5.35 16.09 -5.30
N ASN A 36 5.78 14.87 -4.98
CA ASN A 36 4.98 13.92 -4.23
C ASN A 36 5.60 13.77 -2.83
N PRO A 37 5.10 14.48 -1.81
CA PRO A 37 5.67 14.47 -0.46
C PRO A 37 5.74 13.08 0.17
N LYS A 38 4.78 12.19 -0.17
CA LYS A 38 4.79 10.81 0.34
C LYS A 38 5.93 10.01 -0.29
N LEU A 39 6.10 10.11 -1.60
CA LEU A 39 7.20 9.46 -2.31
C LEU A 39 8.56 9.95 -1.80
N GLU A 40 8.73 11.27 -1.69
CA GLU A 40 9.96 11.88 -1.15
C GLU A 40 10.27 11.35 0.25
N LYS A 41 9.25 11.23 1.11
CA LYS A 41 9.44 10.72 2.46
C LYS A 41 9.83 9.24 2.48
N VAL A 42 9.23 8.43 1.61
CA VAL A 42 9.59 7.01 1.46
C VAL A 42 11.03 6.87 1.01
N VAL A 43 11.44 7.66 0.01
CA VAL A 43 12.83 7.68 -0.48
C VAL A 43 13.79 8.07 0.64
N GLU A 44 13.49 9.11 1.42
CA GLU A 44 14.31 9.52 2.57
C GLU A 44 14.48 8.38 3.59
N ILE A 45 13.38 7.69 3.94
CA ILE A 45 13.38 6.58 4.88
C ILE A 45 14.23 5.42 4.35
N LEU A 46 14.05 5.05 3.09
CA LEU A 46 14.80 3.96 2.44
C LEU A 46 16.30 4.30 2.35
N GLN A 47 16.66 5.50 1.90
CA GLN A 47 18.06 5.93 1.82
C GLN A 47 18.75 5.91 3.18
N ARG A 48 18.08 6.42 4.23
CA ARG A 48 18.61 6.39 5.60
C ARG A 48 18.83 4.95 6.08
N HIS A 49 17.89 4.06 5.76
CA HIS A 49 17.99 2.65 6.12
C HIS A 49 19.19 1.96 5.48
N PHE A 50 19.40 2.14 4.18
CA PHE A 50 20.51 1.52 3.45
C PHE A 50 21.87 2.14 3.79
N CYS A 51 21.93 3.43 4.12
CA CYS A 51 23.16 4.11 4.54
C CYS A 51 23.80 3.45 5.79
N GLY A 52 22.98 2.99 6.74
CA GLY A 52 23.45 2.29 7.94
C GLY A 52 23.54 0.76 7.79
N ARG A 53 23.03 0.19 6.69
CA ARG A 53 22.87 -1.26 6.49
C ARG A 53 23.07 -1.64 5.02
N PRO A 54 24.30 -1.89 4.56
CA PRO A 54 24.58 -2.25 3.16
C PRO A 54 24.02 -3.62 2.73
N ARG A 55 23.49 -4.42 3.67
CA ARG A 55 22.74 -5.66 3.42
C ARG A 55 21.29 -5.59 3.93
N GLY A 56 20.81 -4.37 4.19
CA GLY A 56 19.42 -4.16 4.55
C GLY A 56 18.51 -4.60 3.41
N ARG A 57 17.33 -5.09 3.75
CA ARG A 57 16.21 -5.28 2.82
C ARG A 57 14.99 -4.56 3.37
N ALA A 58 14.21 -3.95 2.48
CA ALA A 58 13.00 -3.23 2.86
C ALA A 58 11.78 -3.74 2.09
N MET A 59 10.61 -3.64 2.71
CA MET A 59 9.34 -3.90 2.06
C MET A 59 8.46 -2.66 2.16
N VAL A 60 7.82 -2.28 1.05
CA VAL A 60 6.91 -1.15 0.98
C VAL A 60 5.53 -1.68 0.62
N PHE A 61 4.57 -1.51 1.52
CA PHE A 61 3.18 -1.89 1.31
C PHE A 61 2.36 -0.71 0.82
N ALA A 62 1.56 -0.94 -0.22
CA ALA A 62 0.52 -0.03 -0.68
C ALA A 62 -0.83 -0.78 -0.76
N GLU A 63 -1.95 -0.06 -0.74
CA GLU A 63 -3.27 -0.69 -0.83
C GLU A 63 -3.59 -1.10 -2.27
N TYR A 64 -3.25 -0.24 -3.23
CA TYR A 64 -3.64 -0.39 -4.63
C TYR A 64 -2.48 -0.85 -5.54
N ARG A 65 -2.81 -1.67 -6.55
CA ARG A 65 -1.83 -2.16 -7.55
C ARG A 65 -1.20 -1.04 -8.37
N ASP A 66 -2.03 -0.09 -8.82
CA ASP A 66 -1.54 1.10 -9.52
C ASP A 66 -0.50 1.87 -8.69
N THR A 67 -0.67 1.91 -7.36
CA THR A 67 0.29 2.53 -6.44
C THR A 67 1.58 1.71 -6.36
N VAL A 68 1.48 0.37 -6.33
CA VAL A 68 2.65 -0.52 -6.37
C VAL A 68 3.43 -0.33 -7.67
N ASP A 69 2.76 -0.25 -8.81
CA ASP A 69 3.40 -0.01 -10.10
C ASP A 69 4.11 1.35 -10.13
N PHE A 70 3.40 2.40 -9.72
CA PHE A 70 3.95 3.76 -9.61
C PHE A 70 5.19 3.81 -8.72
N LEU A 71 5.13 3.20 -7.53
CA LEU A 71 6.25 3.16 -6.60
C LEU A 71 7.41 2.33 -7.13
N THR A 72 7.14 1.20 -7.77
CA THR A 72 8.17 0.35 -8.36
C THR A 72 8.92 1.10 -9.46
N GLU A 73 8.20 1.80 -10.34
CA GLU A 73 8.80 2.62 -11.39
C GLU A 73 9.63 3.76 -10.80
N LYS A 74 9.04 4.56 -9.90
CA LYS A 74 9.69 5.76 -9.34
C LYS A 74 10.89 5.42 -8.45
N LEU A 75 10.83 4.34 -7.67
CA LEU A 75 11.94 3.96 -6.80
C LEU A 75 13.11 3.35 -7.60
N ASN A 76 12.84 2.71 -8.74
CA ASN A 76 13.90 2.21 -9.64
C ASN A 76 14.64 3.34 -10.39
N GLU A 77 14.12 4.58 -10.40
CA GLU A 77 14.85 5.75 -10.91
C GLU A 77 16.08 6.10 -10.04
N TYR A 78 16.15 5.58 -8.81
CA TYR A 78 17.28 5.81 -7.90
C TYR A 78 18.35 4.73 -8.09
N PRO A 79 19.60 5.08 -8.46
CA PRO A 79 20.62 4.11 -8.87
C PRO A 79 21.11 3.18 -7.76
N ASN A 80 20.82 3.49 -6.50
CA ASN A 80 21.27 2.73 -5.32
C ASN A 80 20.18 1.82 -4.74
N MET A 81 19.11 1.55 -5.49
CA MET A 81 18.00 0.71 -5.04
C MET A 81 17.51 -0.18 -6.18
N ALA A 82 17.68 -1.49 -6.05
CA ALA A 82 17.00 -2.46 -6.90
C ALA A 82 15.61 -2.74 -6.33
N VAL A 83 14.55 -2.37 -7.07
CA VAL A 83 13.18 -2.45 -6.56
C VAL A 83 12.37 -3.49 -7.34
N GLY A 84 11.86 -4.49 -6.64
CA GLY A 84 10.97 -5.51 -7.18
C GLY A 84 9.50 -5.23 -6.86
N LYS A 85 8.60 -5.71 -7.71
CA LYS A 85 7.16 -5.73 -7.49
C LYS A 85 6.70 -7.09 -6.99
N PHE A 86 5.79 -7.12 -6.02
CA PHE A 86 5.16 -8.33 -5.51
C PHE A 86 3.65 -8.13 -5.30
N ILE A 87 2.82 -8.70 -6.18
CA ILE A 87 1.36 -8.55 -6.11
C ILE A 87 0.66 -9.89 -5.96
N GLY A 88 -0.54 -9.87 -5.36
CA GLY A 88 -1.38 -11.06 -5.17
C GLY A 88 -1.88 -11.67 -6.50
N GLN A 89 -2.53 -12.84 -6.39
CA GLN A 89 -2.96 -13.63 -7.56
C GLN A 89 -4.24 -13.14 -8.24
N ALA A 90 -5.08 -12.37 -7.52
CA ALA A 90 -6.40 -11.99 -8.03
C ALA A 90 -6.31 -11.14 -9.32
N GLY A 91 -7.34 -11.15 -10.17
CA GLY A 91 -7.40 -10.30 -11.37
C GLY A 91 -6.43 -10.68 -12.50
N SER A 92 -6.65 -10.10 -13.68
CA SER A 92 -5.89 -10.42 -14.91
C SER A 92 -4.41 -10.09 -14.85
N GLU A 93 -4.02 -9.14 -14.00
CA GLU A 93 -2.63 -8.70 -13.83
C GLU A 93 -1.98 -9.23 -12.54
N GLY A 94 -2.60 -10.21 -11.86
CA GLY A 94 -2.02 -10.84 -10.68
C GLY A 94 -0.79 -11.69 -11.01
N MET A 95 0.11 -11.87 -10.04
CA MET A 95 1.25 -12.79 -10.19
C MET A 95 0.80 -14.22 -9.90
N THR A 96 1.24 -15.17 -10.72
CA THR A 96 1.07 -16.59 -10.43
C THR A 96 1.88 -17.00 -9.20
N GLN A 97 1.48 -18.09 -8.54
CA GLN A 97 2.22 -18.70 -7.42
C GLN A 97 3.70 -18.96 -7.75
N LYS A 98 3.98 -19.38 -8.99
CA LYS A 98 5.35 -19.62 -9.48
C LYS A 98 6.15 -18.33 -9.59
N GLU A 99 5.54 -17.25 -10.07
CA GLU A 99 6.19 -15.94 -10.18
C GLU A 99 6.41 -15.30 -8.80
N GLN A 100 5.45 -15.46 -7.90
CA GLN A 100 5.58 -15.02 -6.50
C GLN A 100 6.76 -15.71 -5.83
N LYS A 101 6.84 -17.04 -5.92
CA LYS A 101 7.97 -17.81 -5.38
C LYS A 101 9.30 -17.36 -5.98
N LYS A 102 9.38 -17.25 -7.30
CA LYS A 102 10.59 -16.78 -7.99
C LYS A 102 10.99 -15.37 -7.53
N THR A 103 10.02 -14.48 -7.32
CA THR A 103 10.29 -13.11 -6.87
C THR A 103 10.82 -13.08 -5.43
N LEU A 104 10.25 -13.90 -4.54
CA LEU A 104 10.75 -14.06 -3.17
C LEU A 104 12.15 -14.66 -3.14
N GLU A 105 12.43 -15.68 -3.96
CA GLU A 105 13.77 -16.26 -4.09
C GLU A 105 14.81 -15.22 -4.55
N ARG A 106 14.45 -14.35 -5.52
CA ARG A 106 15.31 -13.26 -5.98
C ARG A 106 15.53 -12.21 -4.90
N PHE A 107 14.48 -11.88 -4.14
CA PHE A 107 14.58 -10.97 -3.01
C PHE A 107 15.48 -11.53 -1.89
N GLU A 108 15.36 -12.83 -1.59
CA GLU A 108 16.19 -13.53 -0.62
C GLU A 108 17.67 -13.55 -1.04
N ARG A 109 17.94 -13.72 -2.35
CA ARG A 109 19.27 -13.65 -2.96
C ARG A 109 19.85 -12.24 -3.06
N ALA A 110 19.14 -11.23 -2.54
CA ALA A 110 19.52 -9.81 -2.62
C ALA A 110 19.67 -9.30 -4.06
N GLU A 111 18.88 -9.84 -5.00
CA GLU A 111 18.72 -9.22 -6.33
C GLU A 111 17.86 -7.95 -6.28
N PHE A 112 17.06 -7.81 -5.21
CA PHE A 112 16.25 -6.64 -4.92
C PHE A 112 16.53 -6.17 -3.49
N ASP A 113 16.77 -4.87 -3.32
CA ASP A 113 16.94 -4.21 -2.02
C ASP A 113 15.57 -3.89 -1.40
N VAL A 114 14.60 -3.57 -2.26
CA VAL A 114 13.24 -3.17 -1.90
C VAL A 114 12.23 -4.04 -2.61
N LEU A 115 11.23 -4.53 -1.89
CA LEU A 115 10.06 -5.19 -2.47
C LEU A 115 8.82 -4.33 -2.24
N VAL A 116 8.17 -3.86 -3.30
CA VAL A 116 6.90 -3.12 -3.22
C VAL A 116 5.76 -4.10 -3.40
N SER A 117 4.80 -4.09 -2.48
CA SER A 117 3.72 -5.06 -2.47
C SER A 117 2.37 -4.44 -2.17
N THR A 118 1.31 -5.02 -2.73
CA THR A 118 -0.04 -4.76 -2.21
C THR A 118 -0.17 -5.34 -0.81
N SER A 119 -1.01 -4.75 0.04
CA SER A 119 -1.31 -5.24 1.40
C SER A 119 -1.34 -6.77 1.45
N ILE A 120 -0.75 -7.34 2.50
CA ILE A 120 -0.56 -8.77 2.74
C ILE A 120 -1.86 -9.52 2.42
N GLY A 121 -1.95 -10.01 1.20
CA GLY A 121 -3.21 -10.46 0.62
C GLY A 121 -3.50 -11.84 1.12
N GLU A 122 -4.47 -11.96 2.04
CA GLU A 122 -5.32 -13.12 2.37
C GLU A 122 -4.66 -14.48 2.69
N GLU A 123 -3.38 -14.68 2.39
CA GLU A 123 -2.64 -15.93 2.47
C GLU A 123 -1.24 -15.64 3.05
N GLY A 124 -0.79 -16.49 3.98
CA GLY A 124 0.46 -16.33 4.70
C GLY A 124 1.68 -16.51 3.80
N ILE A 125 2.10 -15.46 3.13
CA ILE A 125 3.41 -15.42 2.46
C ILE A 125 4.49 -15.28 3.52
N ASP A 126 5.37 -16.28 3.55
CA ASP A 126 6.61 -16.25 4.31
C ASP A 126 7.59 -15.31 3.62
N VAL A 127 7.57 -14.04 4.02
CA VAL A 127 8.50 -13.03 3.50
C VAL A 127 9.88 -13.27 4.14
N PRO A 128 10.95 -13.43 3.35
CA PRO A 128 12.32 -13.54 3.87
C PRO A 128 12.64 -12.37 4.81
N SER A 129 13.52 -12.58 5.79
CA SER A 129 13.87 -11.56 6.80
C SER A 129 14.07 -10.16 6.18
N THR A 130 13.11 -9.27 6.44
CA THR A 130 13.15 -7.85 6.07
C THR A 130 13.59 -7.05 7.29
N SER A 131 14.36 -6.00 7.03
CA SER A 131 14.94 -5.16 8.09
C SER A 131 14.19 -3.84 8.28
N LEU A 132 13.28 -3.52 7.36
CA LEU A 132 12.41 -2.35 7.38
C LEU A 132 11.11 -2.70 6.64
N VAL A 133 9.98 -2.29 7.21
CA VAL A 133 8.66 -2.33 6.55
C VAL A 133 8.08 -0.91 6.58
N VAL A 134 7.59 -0.45 5.42
CA VAL A 134 6.98 0.86 5.24
C VAL A 134 5.57 0.68 4.71
N PHE A 135 4.58 1.29 5.36
CA PHE A 135 3.21 1.38 4.84
C PHE A 135 3.04 2.74 4.14
N TYR A 136 2.87 2.72 2.82
CA TYR A 136 2.69 3.92 2.00
C TYR A 136 1.35 4.62 2.27
N GLU A 137 0.34 3.80 2.55
CA GLU A 137 -0.99 4.22 2.98
C GLU A 137 -1.24 3.71 4.40
N PRO A 138 -2.00 4.45 5.23
CA PRO A 138 -2.34 4.00 6.56
C PRO A 138 -3.17 2.71 6.46
N VAL A 139 -2.77 1.70 7.23
CA VAL A 139 -3.55 0.46 7.33
C VAL A 139 -4.89 0.80 8.00
N PRO A 140 -6.04 0.54 7.36
CA PRO A 140 -7.33 0.76 7.99
C PRO A 140 -7.42 -0.12 9.24
N GLN A 141 -7.63 0.50 10.40
CA GLN A 141 -7.84 -0.23 11.64
C GLN A 141 -9.26 -0.83 11.63
N PRO A 142 -9.45 -2.09 12.08
CA PRO A 142 -10.78 -2.65 12.25
C PRO A 142 -11.64 -1.75 13.15
N LEU A 143 -12.82 -1.38 12.67
CA LEU A 143 -13.76 -0.50 13.39
C LEU A 143 -14.25 -1.12 14.72
N GLU A 144 -14.02 -2.41 14.97
CA GLU A 144 -14.34 -3.08 16.24
C GLU A 144 -13.73 -2.39 17.47
N GLU A 145 -12.58 -1.70 17.37
CA GLU A 145 -11.91 -1.12 18.53
C GLU A 145 -12.52 0.23 18.99
N TYR A 146 -13.31 0.90 18.14
CA TYR A 146 -13.95 2.17 18.48
C TYR A 146 -15.27 2.00 19.26
N ARG A 147 -15.92 0.83 19.17
CA ARG A 147 -17.25 0.58 19.78
C ARG A 147 -17.18 -0.05 21.18
N GLY A 148 -16.17 0.29 21.97
CA GLY A 148 -15.92 -0.32 23.29
C GLY A 148 -15.62 0.64 24.44
N ARG A 149 -15.81 1.96 24.26
CA ARG A 149 -15.56 2.98 25.32
C ARG A 149 -16.82 3.68 25.83
N GLU A 150 -17.99 3.07 25.69
CA GLU A 150 -19.09 3.39 26.59
C GLU A 150 -18.84 2.65 27.91
N GLU A 151 -18.35 3.38 28.92
CA GLU A 151 -18.22 2.85 30.28
C GLU A 151 -19.55 2.22 30.74
N PRO A 152 -19.55 1.02 31.32
CA PRO A 152 -20.71 0.52 32.02
C PRO A 152 -20.96 1.43 33.21
N ARG A 153 -21.97 2.30 33.11
CA ARG A 153 -22.57 2.98 34.26
C ARG A 153 -23.15 1.90 35.20
N GLY A 154 -22.35 1.45 36.17
CA GLY A 154 -22.90 0.92 37.43
C GLY A 154 -23.82 1.99 38.04
N THR A 155 -24.91 1.68 38.74
CA THR A 155 -25.21 0.55 39.62
C THR A 155 -26.71 0.62 39.94
N ALA A 156 -27.41 -0.51 40.14
CA ALA A 156 -28.46 -0.63 41.18
C ALA A 156 -28.97 -2.08 41.33
N GLY A 157 -28.47 -2.75 42.37
CA GLY A 157 -29.26 -3.53 43.33
C GLY A 157 -29.99 -4.79 42.88
N ARG A 158 -29.55 -5.94 43.43
CA ARG A 158 -30.32 -6.62 44.51
C ARG A 158 -29.50 -7.76 45.12
N ALA A 159 -29.25 -7.65 46.42
CA ALA A 159 -28.80 -8.76 47.24
C ALA A 159 -29.89 -9.83 47.32
N ARG A 160 -29.56 -11.11 47.08
CA ARG A 160 -30.21 -12.25 47.73
C ARG A 160 -29.21 -13.40 47.96
N SER A 161 -29.04 -13.65 49.24
CA SER A 161 -28.42 -14.78 49.94
C SER A 161 -29.04 -16.15 49.65
N ARG A 162 -28.21 -17.21 49.75
CA ARG A 162 -28.40 -18.58 50.35
C ARG A 162 -27.48 -19.56 49.59
N CYS A 163 -26.46 -20.19 50.20
CA CYS A 163 -26.51 -21.36 51.11
C CYS A 163 -27.40 -22.47 50.53
N TRP A 164 -26.97 -23.69 50.19
CA TRP A 164 -25.78 -24.50 50.48
C TRP A 164 -25.24 -25.13 49.19
#